data_AF-A0AA42NSU7-F1
#
_entry.id   AF-A0AA42NSU7-F1
#
_cell.length_a   1.000
_cell.length_b   1.000
_cell.length_c   1.000
_cell.angle_alpha   90.00
_cell.angle_beta   90.00
_cell.angle_gamma   90.00
#
_symmetry.space_group_name_H-M   'P 1'
#
loop_
_entity.id
_entity.type
_entity.pdbx_description
1 polymer ?
#
loop_
_entity_poly.entity_id
_entity_poly.type
_entity_poly.pdbx_seq_one_letter_code
_entity_poly.pdbx_strand_id
1 'polypeptide(L)'
;MSVIVNICGMLIATSNFPDTTLQQFYQQYYHCKIERSYDEASTQIQPSQAVAQLFPQPPTWWPVFTADQLNSESFRLLIDQGIKPGVILPNEYFSLLDYFRIKKAVNEGAIPVAIYQMKHSKYFAAKATFSTALGLRPLAAIIQTGWDENLISQPAGSYIVQSDEEGDLDLPARAIQHHQHYFYSATTDAVQSSGYQVIINPPTDMSVNNIEYPHLGISWRINGTDYQSTPERVKTNLFGYFLIAMSTVVIPLDYIFSAHYPSLLSTFGSSISWISLLLGGFLLFLLIISIIRRRRINARD
;
A
#
# COMPACT_ATOMS: atom_id res chain seq x y z
N MET A 1 -25.28 -31.71 17.56
CA MET A 1 -25.05 -30.53 16.69
C MET A 1 -25.59 -29.24 17.32
N SER A 2 -25.39 -29.03 18.64
CA SER A 2 -25.99 -27.90 19.40
C SER A 2 -24.95 -27.03 20.14
N VAL A 3 -23.64 -27.26 19.93
CA VAL A 3 -22.56 -26.61 20.70
C VAL A 3 -21.75 -25.61 19.88
N ILE A 4 -21.87 -25.63 18.54
CA ILE A 4 -21.17 -24.67 17.65
C ILE A 4 -21.93 -23.34 17.52
N VAL A 5 -23.21 -23.29 17.94
CA VAL A 5 -24.11 -22.14 17.68
C VAL A 5 -23.98 -21.01 18.71
N ASN A 6 -23.14 -21.12 19.75
CA ASN A 6 -23.16 -20.16 20.86
C ASN A 6 -21.82 -19.54 21.26
N ILE A 7 -20.70 -19.89 20.59
CA ILE A 7 -19.39 -19.34 20.97
C ILE A 7 -19.23 -17.91 20.43
N CYS A 8 -19.76 -17.62 19.23
CA CYS A 8 -19.58 -16.33 18.57
C CYS A 8 -20.48 -15.19 19.05
N GLY A 9 -21.72 -15.47 19.45
CA GLY A 9 -22.70 -14.44 19.83
C GLY A 9 -22.31 -13.63 21.08
N MET A 10 -21.25 -14.05 21.78
CA MET A 10 -20.80 -13.46 23.05
C MET A 10 -19.43 -12.78 22.99
N LEU A 11 -18.70 -12.84 21.87
CA LEU A 11 -17.24 -12.66 21.91
C LEU A 11 -16.68 -11.35 21.37
N ILE A 12 -17.47 -10.48 20.75
CA ILE A 12 -16.93 -9.21 20.22
C ILE A 12 -17.87 -8.05 20.58
N ALA A 13 -17.72 -7.55 21.80
CA ALA A 13 -18.23 -6.23 22.15
C ALA A 13 -17.20 -5.20 21.67
N THR A 14 -17.37 -4.66 20.47
CA THR A 14 -16.52 -3.58 19.98
C THR A 14 -17.00 -2.25 20.56
N SER A 15 -16.10 -1.28 20.74
CA SER A 15 -16.50 0.08 21.12
C SER A 15 -17.35 0.75 20.03
N ASN A 16 -17.10 0.38 18.76
CA ASN A 16 -17.83 0.82 17.58
C ASN A 16 -18.44 -0.36 16.84
N PHE A 17 -19.76 -0.38 16.63
CA PHE A 17 -20.41 -1.48 15.92
C PHE A 17 -19.95 -1.52 14.44
N PRO A 18 -19.38 -2.65 13.96
CA PRO A 18 -18.78 -2.73 12.63
C PRO A 18 -19.83 -2.58 11.51
N ASP A 19 -19.39 -2.13 10.34
CA ASP A 19 -20.26 -2.01 9.17
C ASP A 19 -20.70 -3.39 8.63
N THR A 20 -21.63 -3.37 7.69
CA THR A 20 -22.25 -4.59 7.17
C THR A 20 -21.28 -5.49 6.41
N THR A 21 -20.28 -4.91 5.76
CA THR A 21 -19.28 -5.66 4.99
C THR A 21 -18.34 -6.41 5.94
N LEU A 22 -17.86 -5.74 6.98
CA LEU A 22 -17.01 -6.40 7.98
C LEU A 22 -17.77 -7.52 8.72
N GLN A 23 -19.04 -7.31 9.06
CA GLN A 23 -19.89 -8.36 9.62
C GLN A 23 -20.01 -9.58 8.70
N GLN A 24 -20.21 -9.35 7.39
CA GLN A 24 -20.28 -10.43 6.40
C GLN A 24 -18.98 -11.23 6.34
N PHE A 25 -17.82 -10.57 6.41
CA PHE A 25 -16.54 -11.27 6.45
C PHE A 25 -16.42 -12.17 7.69
N TYR A 26 -16.75 -11.65 8.88
CA TYR A 26 -16.75 -12.46 10.11
C TYR A 26 -17.72 -13.64 10.03
N GLN A 27 -18.91 -13.44 9.46
CA GLN A 27 -19.88 -14.52 9.29
C GLN A 27 -19.42 -15.56 8.26
N GLN A 28 -18.75 -15.12 7.19
CA GLN A 28 -18.25 -16.00 6.15
C GLN A 28 -17.08 -16.87 6.65
N TYR A 29 -16.11 -16.27 7.34
CA TYR A 29 -14.83 -16.92 7.66
C TYR A 29 -14.77 -17.54 9.06
N TYR A 30 -15.53 -17.01 10.01
CA TYR A 30 -15.59 -17.53 11.39
C TYR A 30 -16.95 -18.08 11.76
N HIS A 31 -17.95 -18.02 10.86
CA HIS A 31 -19.34 -18.41 11.15
C HIS A 31 -19.92 -17.65 12.35
N CYS A 32 -19.42 -16.43 12.56
CA CYS A 32 -19.74 -15.56 13.68
C CYS A 32 -20.83 -14.55 13.30
N LYS A 33 -21.83 -14.37 14.17
CA LYS A 33 -22.75 -13.23 14.11
C LYS A 33 -22.31 -12.20 15.12
N ILE A 34 -22.05 -10.98 14.65
CA ILE A 34 -21.69 -9.86 15.52
C ILE A 34 -22.99 -9.22 16.01
N GLU A 35 -23.16 -9.14 17.33
CA GLU A 35 -24.34 -8.56 17.97
C GLU A 35 -23.96 -7.31 18.75
N ARG A 36 -24.88 -6.34 18.86
CA ARG A 36 -24.66 -5.15 19.70
C ARG A 36 -24.83 -5.55 21.16
N SER A 37 -23.78 -5.40 21.96
CA SER A 37 -23.91 -5.46 23.42
C SER A 37 -24.51 -4.14 23.92
N TYR A 38 -25.71 -4.19 24.49
CA TYR A 38 -26.36 -3.05 25.13
C TYR A 38 -26.06 -2.96 26.63
N ASP A 39 -25.37 -3.95 27.19
CA ASP A 39 -25.03 -4.02 28.62
C ASP A 39 -23.65 -3.42 28.88
N GLU A 40 -23.62 -2.31 29.63
CA GLU A 40 -22.40 -1.67 30.18
C GLU A 40 -21.67 -2.56 31.23
N ALA A 41 -22.17 -3.76 31.51
CA ALA A 41 -21.75 -4.60 32.64
C ALA A 41 -20.82 -5.78 32.27
N SER A 42 -20.43 -5.96 31.00
CA SER A 42 -19.42 -6.98 30.64
C SER A 42 -18.02 -6.40 30.78
N THR A 43 -17.37 -6.69 31.91
CA THR A 43 -16.00 -6.24 32.25
C THR A 43 -14.87 -6.99 31.53
N GLN A 44 -15.19 -7.90 30.60
CA GLN A 44 -14.18 -8.66 29.85
C GLN A 44 -14.53 -8.67 28.36
N ILE A 45 -14.38 -7.51 27.72
CA ILE A 45 -14.24 -7.43 26.27
C ILE A 45 -12.90 -8.09 25.94
N GLN A 46 -12.91 -9.23 25.26
CA GLN A 46 -11.67 -9.79 24.75
C GLN A 46 -11.13 -8.89 23.63
N PRO A 47 -9.82 -8.63 23.59
CA PRO A 47 -9.21 -7.89 22.49
C PRO A 47 -9.58 -8.53 21.14
N SER A 48 -9.86 -7.70 20.13
CA SER A 48 -10.22 -8.17 18.77
C SER A 48 -9.18 -9.13 18.20
N GLN A 49 -7.92 -9.00 18.62
CA GLN A 49 -6.82 -9.86 18.21
C GLN A 49 -6.93 -11.30 18.77
N ALA A 50 -7.64 -11.51 19.88
CA ALA A 50 -7.89 -12.85 20.45
C ALA A 50 -8.83 -13.70 19.58
N VAL A 51 -9.63 -13.09 18.71
CA VAL A 51 -10.61 -13.81 17.89
C VAL A 51 -9.92 -14.83 16.98
N ALA A 52 -8.77 -14.50 16.40
CA ALA A 52 -8.04 -15.41 15.52
C ALA A 52 -7.56 -16.68 16.26
N GLN A 53 -7.26 -16.58 17.56
CA GLN A 53 -6.83 -17.70 18.40
C GLN A 53 -7.97 -18.68 18.71
N LEU A 54 -9.21 -18.18 18.73
CA LEU A 54 -10.41 -19.00 18.94
C LEU A 54 -10.82 -19.79 17.70
N PHE A 55 -10.32 -19.42 16.52
CA PHE A 55 -10.56 -20.10 15.23
C PHE A 55 -9.25 -20.53 14.57
N PRO A 56 -8.50 -21.46 15.19
CA PRO A 56 -7.15 -21.82 14.77
C PRO A 56 -7.15 -22.36 13.34
N GLN A 57 -6.30 -21.76 12.52
CA GLN A 57 -5.88 -22.26 11.21
C GLN A 57 -4.35 -22.29 11.19
N PRO A 58 -3.73 -23.11 10.33
CA PRO A 58 -2.28 -23.08 10.15
C PRO A 58 -1.82 -21.64 9.93
N PRO A 59 -0.86 -21.13 10.73
CA PRO A 59 -0.39 -19.77 10.59
C PRO A 59 0.39 -19.67 9.29
N THR A 60 -0.08 -18.83 8.37
CA THR A 60 0.66 -18.45 7.17
C THR A 60 0.82 -16.94 7.15
N TRP A 61 1.93 -16.45 6.60
CA TRP A 61 2.21 -15.04 6.71
C TRP A 61 3.10 -14.48 5.60
N TRP A 62 2.99 -13.17 5.40
CA TRP A 62 3.87 -12.43 4.49
C TRP A 62 4.64 -11.32 5.22
N PRO A 63 5.99 -11.30 5.16
CA PRO A 63 6.79 -10.25 5.77
C PRO A 63 6.67 -8.94 5.01
N VAL A 64 6.42 -7.84 5.71
CA VAL A 64 6.45 -6.48 5.15
C VAL A 64 7.30 -5.58 6.05
N PHE A 65 8.18 -4.78 5.46
CA PHE A 65 9.10 -3.92 6.20
C PHE A 65 8.88 -2.43 5.95
N THR A 66 9.11 -1.63 6.98
CA THR A 66 9.27 -0.18 6.85
C THR A 66 10.67 0.18 6.33
N ALA A 67 10.83 1.36 5.74
CA ALA A 67 12.06 1.77 5.08
C ALA A 67 13.30 1.83 6.01
N ASP A 68 13.09 2.08 7.30
CA ASP A 68 14.13 2.08 8.33
C ASP A 68 14.62 0.67 8.68
N GLN A 69 13.78 -0.37 8.50
CA GLN A 69 14.10 -1.76 8.85
C GLN A 69 14.74 -2.57 7.71
N LEU A 70 14.95 -1.97 6.53
CA LEU A 70 15.59 -2.65 5.38
C LEU A 70 17.06 -3.04 5.59
N ASN A 71 17.69 -2.56 6.66
CA ASN A 71 19.05 -2.96 7.05
C ASN A 71 19.08 -3.98 8.19
N SER A 72 17.91 -4.36 8.71
CA SER A 72 17.81 -5.33 9.82
C SER A 72 18.33 -6.70 9.40
N GLU A 73 18.75 -7.48 10.40
CA GLU A 73 19.15 -8.87 10.19
C GLU A 73 17.99 -9.71 9.67
N SER A 74 16.77 -9.48 10.17
CA SER A 74 15.55 -10.16 9.75
C SER A 74 15.31 -10.00 8.24
N PHE A 75 15.38 -8.76 7.74
CA PHE A 75 15.23 -8.48 6.31
C PHE A 75 16.28 -9.21 5.47
N ARG A 76 17.54 -9.18 5.88
CA ARG A 76 18.65 -9.82 5.15
C ARG A 76 18.48 -11.34 5.09
N LEU A 77 18.16 -11.97 6.22
CA LEU A 77 17.93 -13.42 6.29
C LEU A 77 16.81 -13.88 5.34
N LEU A 78 15.71 -13.11 5.26
CA LEU A 78 14.60 -13.42 4.36
C LEU A 78 15.03 -13.32 2.89
N ILE A 79 15.72 -12.24 2.52
CA ILE A 79 16.23 -12.07 1.15
C ILE A 79 17.23 -13.18 0.77
N ASP A 80 18.15 -13.51 1.67
CA ASP A 80 19.17 -14.55 1.44
C ASP A 80 18.55 -15.95 1.23
N GLN A 81 17.37 -16.19 1.82
CA GLN A 81 16.58 -17.41 1.63
C GLN A 81 15.66 -17.36 0.40
N GLY A 82 15.73 -16.29 -0.40
CA GLY A 82 14.92 -16.11 -1.61
C GLY A 82 13.48 -15.69 -1.35
N ILE A 83 13.16 -15.27 -0.13
CA ILE A 83 11.84 -14.73 0.23
C ILE A 83 11.77 -13.28 -0.25
N LYS A 84 10.61 -12.89 -0.79
CA LYS A 84 10.34 -11.55 -1.34
C LYS A 84 9.49 -10.74 -0.36
N PRO A 85 10.10 -10.08 0.64
CA PRO A 85 9.34 -9.28 1.59
C PRO A 85 8.71 -8.07 0.89
N GLY A 86 7.59 -7.59 1.42
CA GLY A 86 7.08 -6.28 1.08
C GLY A 86 7.94 -5.16 1.65
N VAL A 87 7.98 -4.02 0.97
CA VAL A 87 8.59 -2.79 1.48
C VAL A 87 7.59 -1.65 1.38
N ILE A 88 7.25 -1.07 2.53
CA ILE A 88 6.33 0.07 2.60
C ILE A 88 7.05 1.29 2.06
N LEU A 89 6.47 1.87 1.00
CA LEU A 89 6.92 3.12 0.43
C LEU A 89 6.53 4.27 1.37
N PRO A 90 7.46 5.18 1.71
CA PRO A 90 7.21 6.34 2.57
C PRO A 90 5.92 7.07 2.21
N ASN A 91 5.18 7.53 3.22
CA ASN A 91 3.92 8.23 2.96
C ASN A 91 4.17 9.58 2.28
N GLU A 92 5.17 10.27 2.79
CA GLU A 92 5.69 11.54 2.32
C GLU A 92 6.74 11.33 1.22
N TYR A 93 7.45 12.40 0.89
CA TYR A 93 8.48 12.40 -0.13
C TYR A 93 9.61 11.42 0.20
N PHE A 94 10.14 10.75 -0.82
CA PHE A 94 11.35 9.95 -0.65
C PHE A 94 12.51 10.88 -0.32
N SER A 95 13.11 10.72 0.85
CA SER A 95 14.48 11.23 1.02
C SER A 95 15.37 10.50 0.00
N LEU A 96 16.42 11.17 -0.49
CA LEU A 96 17.38 10.55 -1.43
C LEU A 96 17.94 9.25 -0.86
N LEU A 97 18.20 9.21 0.45
CA LEU A 97 18.70 8.04 1.15
C LEU A 97 17.67 6.91 1.17
N ASP A 98 16.41 7.21 1.50
CA ASP A 98 15.34 6.21 1.52
C ASP A 98 15.06 5.67 0.12
N TYR A 99 15.08 6.54 -0.90
CA TYR A 99 14.95 6.12 -2.29
C TYR A 99 16.00 5.07 -2.66
N PHE A 100 17.29 5.36 -2.44
CA PHE A 100 18.35 4.41 -2.81
C PHE A 100 18.28 3.12 -2.00
N ARG A 101 17.92 3.21 -0.72
CA ARG A 101 17.75 2.04 0.15
C ARG A 101 16.61 1.15 -0.32
N ILE A 102 15.44 1.72 -0.56
CA ILE A 102 14.26 1.00 -1.06
C ILE A 102 14.55 0.46 -2.47
N LYS A 103 15.18 1.24 -3.34
CA LYS A 103 15.51 0.79 -4.69
C LYS A 103 16.45 -0.40 -4.69
N LYS A 104 17.45 -0.40 -3.79
CA LYS A 104 18.33 -1.56 -3.58
C LYS A 104 17.52 -2.78 -3.13
N ALA A 105 16.70 -2.65 -2.09
CA ALA A 105 15.84 -3.73 -1.60
C ALA A 105 14.92 -4.31 -2.69
N VAL A 106 14.34 -3.44 -3.53
CA VAL A 106 13.48 -3.85 -4.65
C VAL A 106 14.27 -4.59 -5.73
N ASN A 107 15.51 -4.16 -6.02
CA ASN A 107 16.39 -4.88 -6.95
C ASN A 107 16.81 -6.25 -6.38
N GLU A 108 16.87 -6.40 -5.06
CA GLU A 108 17.13 -7.66 -4.35
C GLU A 108 15.88 -8.57 -4.25
N GLY A 109 14.72 -8.09 -4.70
CA GLY A 109 13.49 -8.88 -4.81
C GLY A 109 12.34 -8.42 -3.92
N ALA A 110 12.54 -7.39 -3.09
CA ALA A 110 11.46 -6.84 -2.26
C ALA A 110 10.32 -6.26 -3.11
N ILE A 111 9.09 -6.39 -2.63
CA ILE A 111 7.87 -6.00 -3.33
C ILE A 111 7.38 -4.65 -2.81
N PRO A 112 7.28 -3.59 -3.62
CA PRO A 112 6.81 -2.30 -3.15
C PRO A 112 5.34 -2.33 -2.73
N VAL A 113 5.04 -1.78 -1.55
CA VAL A 113 3.70 -1.61 -0.97
C VAL A 113 3.47 -0.11 -0.75
N ALA A 114 2.45 0.46 -1.38
CA ALA A 114 2.18 1.89 -1.26
C ALA A 114 1.23 2.19 -0.09
N ILE A 115 1.54 3.18 0.73
CA ILE A 115 0.58 3.67 1.73
C ILE A 115 -0.64 4.28 1.03
N TYR A 116 -1.81 3.89 1.49
CA TYR A 116 -3.11 4.33 1.02
C TYR A 116 -3.87 5.00 2.15
N GLN A 117 -4.18 6.29 1.98
CA GLN A 117 -4.91 7.08 2.97
C GLN A 117 -6.30 7.41 2.46
N MET A 118 -7.33 7.00 3.21
CA MET A 118 -8.71 7.14 2.75
C MET A 118 -9.14 8.59 2.55
N LYS A 119 -8.76 9.46 3.49
CA LYS A 119 -8.99 10.92 3.43
C LYS A 119 -8.37 11.58 2.19
N HIS A 120 -7.35 10.95 1.59
CA HIS A 120 -6.60 11.47 0.46
C HIS A 120 -6.51 10.45 -0.69
N SER A 121 -7.61 9.75 -1.00
CA SER A 121 -7.67 8.73 -2.07
C SER A 121 -7.11 9.20 -3.43
N LYS A 122 -7.30 10.48 -3.79
CA LYS A 122 -6.73 11.07 -5.02
C LYS A 122 -5.19 11.14 -5.00
N TYR A 123 -4.59 11.27 -3.82
CA TYR A 123 -3.14 11.33 -3.66
C TYR A 123 -2.47 9.98 -3.95
N PHE A 124 -3.17 8.87 -3.66
CA PHE A 124 -2.67 7.54 -3.95
C PHE A 124 -2.34 7.33 -5.44
N ALA A 125 -3.22 7.76 -6.34
CA ALA A 125 -3.01 7.57 -7.78
C ALA A 125 -1.78 8.35 -8.29
N ALA A 126 -1.56 9.57 -7.79
CA ALA A 126 -0.37 10.35 -8.11
C ALA A 126 0.90 9.67 -7.57
N LYS A 127 0.85 9.21 -6.32
CA LYS A 127 1.97 8.50 -5.67
C LYS A 127 2.30 7.20 -6.39
N ALA A 128 1.32 6.36 -6.69
CA ALA A 128 1.53 5.10 -7.41
C ALA A 128 2.15 5.33 -8.80
N THR A 129 1.71 6.38 -9.50
CA THR A 129 2.29 6.79 -10.79
C THR A 129 3.75 7.26 -10.63
N PHE A 130 4.02 8.11 -9.64
CA PHE A 130 5.38 8.61 -9.36
C PHE A 130 6.33 7.50 -8.95
N SER A 131 5.95 6.65 -7.99
CA SER A 131 6.76 5.51 -7.56
C SER A 131 7.03 4.56 -8.72
N THR A 132 6.04 4.32 -9.59
CA THR A 132 6.23 3.58 -10.84
C THR A 132 7.28 4.22 -11.75
N ALA A 133 7.23 5.54 -11.93
CA ALA A 133 8.19 6.30 -12.73
C ALA A 133 9.63 6.24 -12.18
N LEU A 134 9.78 6.07 -10.86
CA LEU A 134 11.05 5.84 -10.20
C LEU A 134 11.48 4.35 -10.21
N GLY A 135 10.71 3.48 -10.85
CA GLY A 135 10.95 2.03 -10.86
C GLY A 135 10.72 1.36 -9.50
N LEU A 136 9.89 1.96 -8.64
CA LEU A 136 9.39 1.45 -7.36
C LEU A 136 7.89 1.14 -7.47
N ARG A 137 7.52 0.38 -8.50
CA ARG A 137 6.13 0.09 -8.86
C ARG A 137 5.42 -0.68 -7.73
N PRO A 138 4.37 -0.12 -7.10
CA PRO A 138 3.62 -0.81 -6.06
C PRO A 138 2.82 -2.00 -6.61
N LEU A 139 2.73 -3.08 -5.83
CA LEU A 139 1.90 -4.25 -6.11
C LEU A 139 0.81 -4.48 -5.06
N ALA A 140 0.83 -3.75 -3.96
CA ALA A 140 -0.23 -3.72 -2.96
C ALA A 140 -0.33 -2.33 -2.35
N ALA A 141 -1.44 -2.07 -1.66
CA ALA A 141 -1.64 -0.89 -0.82
C ALA A 141 -1.70 -1.30 0.65
N ILE A 142 -1.18 -0.46 1.55
CA ILE A 142 -1.36 -0.61 3.00
C ILE A 142 -2.17 0.57 3.54
N ILE A 143 -3.19 0.27 4.34
CA ILE A 143 -4.03 1.20 5.08
C ILE A 143 -3.64 1.06 6.55
N GLN A 144 -3.21 2.15 7.16
CA GLN A 144 -2.73 2.15 8.55
C GLN A 144 -3.78 2.69 9.53
N THR A 145 -4.96 3.07 9.04
CA THR A 145 -6.04 3.68 9.82
C THR A 145 -7.17 2.69 10.08
N GLY A 146 -6.91 1.38 10.02
CA GLY A 146 -7.94 0.36 10.17
C GLY A 146 -8.86 0.20 8.96
N TRP A 147 -9.91 -0.60 9.16
CA TRP A 147 -10.90 -0.92 8.13
C TRP A 147 -11.85 0.26 7.88
N ASP A 148 -12.17 0.49 6.60
CA ASP A 148 -13.15 1.48 6.16
C ASP A 148 -13.95 0.85 5.01
N GLU A 149 -15.29 0.84 5.12
CA GLU A 149 -16.17 0.27 4.10
C GLU A 149 -15.98 0.92 2.73
N ASN A 150 -15.53 2.19 2.66
CA ASN A 150 -15.22 2.87 1.40
C ASN A 150 -14.09 2.21 0.62
N LEU A 151 -13.31 1.29 1.23
CA LEU A 151 -12.31 0.48 0.52
C LEU A 151 -12.92 -0.36 -0.60
N ILE A 152 -14.16 -0.83 -0.46
CA ILE A 152 -14.83 -1.62 -1.50
C ILE A 152 -15.16 -0.80 -2.75
N SER A 153 -15.16 0.53 -2.64
CA SER A 153 -15.37 1.45 -3.77
C SER A 153 -14.07 1.84 -4.48
N GLN A 154 -12.90 1.41 -3.95
CA GLN A 154 -11.61 1.75 -4.53
C GLN A 154 -11.31 0.91 -5.77
N PRO A 155 -10.29 1.27 -6.55
CA PRO A 155 -9.87 0.46 -7.69
C PRO A 155 -9.55 -1.00 -7.31
N ALA A 156 -9.57 -1.89 -8.29
CA ALA A 156 -9.22 -3.30 -8.06
C ALA A 156 -7.78 -3.45 -7.55
N GLY A 157 -7.56 -4.31 -6.57
CA GLY A 157 -6.22 -4.57 -6.05
C GLY A 157 -6.19 -5.24 -4.68
N SER A 158 -4.96 -5.39 -4.20
CA SER A 158 -4.66 -5.95 -2.88
C SER A 158 -4.42 -4.85 -1.85
N TYR A 159 -5.20 -4.92 -0.77
CA TYR A 159 -5.25 -3.95 0.30
C TYR A 159 -4.93 -4.64 1.63
N ILE A 160 -3.90 -4.15 2.29
CA ILE A 160 -3.40 -4.64 3.56
C ILE A 160 -3.90 -3.65 4.61
N VAL A 161 -4.68 -4.12 5.57
CA VAL A 161 -5.31 -3.26 6.58
C VAL A 161 -4.65 -3.53 7.92
N GLN A 162 -3.99 -2.51 8.45
CA GLN A 162 -3.43 -2.46 9.78
C GLN A 162 -4.31 -1.53 10.62
N SER A 163 -4.75 -2.00 11.79
CA SER A 163 -5.35 -1.15 12.81
C SER A 163 -4.37 -1.03 13.97
N ASP A 164 -4.06 0.20 14.35
CA ASP A 164 -3.29 0.49 15.57
C ASP A 164 -4.21 1.07 16.67
N GLU A 165 -5.52 1.25 16.41
CA GLU A 165 -6.47 1.82 17.37
C GLU A 165 -7.12 0.76 18.26
N GLU A 166 -7.04 0.96 19.59
CA GLU A 166 -7.70 0.11 20.57
C GLU A 166 -9.23 0.22 20.48
N GLY A 167 -9.91 -0.90 20.22
CA GLY A 167 -11.38 -1.00 20.22
C GLY A 167 -12.02 -1.17 18.85
N ASP A 168 -11.27 -0.94 17.77
CA ASP A 168 -11.72 -1.26 16.42
C ASP A 168 -11.59 -2.76 16.12
N LEU A 169 -12.52 -3.26 15.32
CA LEU A 169 -12.51 -4.66 14.89
C LEU A 169 -11.59 -4.83 13.69
N ASP A 170 -10.56 -5.63 13.86
CA ASP A 170 -9.64 -5.96 12.78
C ASP A 170 -10.32 -6.76 11.66
N LEU A 171 -9.66 -6.83 10.50
CA LEU A 171 -10.04 -7.83 9.52
C LEU A 171 -9.77 -9.24 10.06
N PRO A 172 -10.61 -10.23 9.70
CA PRO A 172 -10.29 -11.64 9.91
C PRO A 172 -8.89 -11.97 9.37
N ALA A 173 -8.15 -12.80 10.10
CA ALA A 173 -6.81 -13.30 9.74
C ALA A 173 -6.91 -14.36 8.62
N ARG A 174 -7.37 -13.92 7.46
CA ARG A 174 -7.62 -14.71 6.24
C ARG A 174 -7.30 -13.86 5.02
N ALA A 175 -7.03 -14.51 3.90
CA ALA A 175 -7.12 -13.87 2.60
C ALA A 175 -8.59 -13.67 2.24
N ILE A 176 -9.06 -12.43 2.24
CA ILE A 176 -10.47 -12.11 1.98
C ILE A 176 -10.59 -11.62 0.55
N GLN A 177 -11.31 -12.36 -0.29
CA GLN A 177 -11.66 -11.89 -1.63
C GLN A 177 -13.08 -11.31 -1.61
N HIS A 178 -13.20 -10.06 -2.05
CA HIS A 178 -14.48 -9.40 -2.27
C HIS A 178 -14.49 -8.76 -3.65
N HIS A 179 -15.19 -9.41 -4.60
CA HIS A 179 -15.18 -9.03 -6.02
C HIS A 179 -13.77 -8.93 -6.60
N GLN A 180 -13.31 -7.70 -6.85
CA GLN A 180 -12.05 -7.34 -7.49
C GLN A 180 -10.97 -6.92 -6.47
N HIS A 181 -11.29 -7.01 -5.18
CA HIS A 181 -10.44 -6.62 -4.07
C HIS A 181 -9.99 -7.86 -3.29
N TYR A 182 -8.74 -7.81 -2.85
CA TYR A 182 -8.20 -8.75 -1.88
C TYR A 182 -7.82 -7.97 -0.63
N PHE A 183 -8.36 -8.37 0.52
CA PHE A 183 -8.09 -7.77 1.81
C PHE A 183 -7.30 -8.72 2.70
N TYR A 184 -6.32 -8.17 3.40
CA TYR A 184 -5.46 -8.89 4.33
C TYR A 184 -5.32 -8.11 5.63
N SER A 185 -5.43 -8.80 6.76
CA SER A 185 -5.11 -8.22 8.06
C SER A 185 -3.60 -8.11 8.24
N ALA A 186 -3.14 -7.00 8.82
CA ALA A 186 -1.75 -6.78 9.17
C ALA A 186 -1.58 -6.52 10.67
N THR A 187 -0.49 -7.03 11.22
CA THR A 187 -0.13 -6.85 12.63
C THR A 187 1.38 -6.66 12.79
N THR A 188 1.77 -5.99 13.86
CA THR A 188 3.15 -5.94 14.36
C THR A 188 3.43 -7.04 15.38
N ASP A 189 2.39 -7.70 15.91
CA ASP A 189 2.51 -8.78 16.89
C ASP A 189 2.59 -10.16 16.23
N ALA A 190 3.82 -10.64 16.13
CA ALA A 190 4.21 -11.96 15.64
C ALA A 190 3.62 -13.15 16.43
N VAL A 191 3.34 -12.97 17.73
CA VAL A 191 3.00 -14.06 18.66
C VAL A 191 1.55 -14.53 18.44
N GLN A 192 0.72 -13.71 17.81
CA GLN A 192 -0.71 -13.95 17.64
C GLN A 192 -1.09 -14.53 16.28
N SER A 193 -0.12 -15.07 15.53
CA SER A 193 -0.37 -15.58 14.18
C SER A 193 -1.25 -16.83 14.22
N SER A 194 -2.49 -16.69 13.75
CA SER A 194 -3.42 -17.77 13.43
C SER A 194 -4.08 -17.41 12.11
N GLY A 195 -4.08 -18.35 11.16
CA GLY A 195 -4.46 -18.09 9.77
C GLY A 195 -3.49 -17.18 9.02
N TYR A 196 -3.97 -16.56 7.94
CA TYR A 196 -3.16 -15.72 7.05
C TYR A 196 -3.07 -14.30 7.59
N GLN A 197 -1.85 -13.79 7.83
CA GLN A 197 -1.62 -12.41 8.27
C GLN A 197 -0.40 -11.77 7.58
N VAL A 198 -0.42 -10.46 7.38
CA VAL A 198 0.76 -9.69 6.99
C VAL A 198 1.48 -9.24 8.26
N ILE A 199 2.75 -9.60 8.42
CA ILE A 199 3.52 -9.24 9.61
C ILE A 199 4.43 -8.06 9.27
N ILE A 200 4.23 -6.93 9.96
CA ILE A 200 5.03 -5.74 9.80
C ILE A 200 6.29 -5.85 10.66
N ASN A 201 7.46 -5.70 10.03
CA ASN A 201 8.77 -5.77 10.67
C ASN A 201 8.97 -7.04 11.54
N PRO A 202 8.85 -8.24 10.95
CA PRO A 202 8.93 -9.50 11.68
C PRO A 202 10.30 -9.67 12.39
N PRO A 203 10.33 -10.31 13.57
CA PRO A 203 11.58 -10.60 14.27
C PRO A 203 12.39 -11.67 13.55
N THR A 204 13.69 -11.79 13.88
CA THR A 204 14.64 -12.70 13.21
C THR A 204 14.39 -14.18 13.46
N ASP A 205 13.72 -14.53 14.55
CA ASP A 205 13.47 -15.90 15.00
C ASP A 205 12.18 -16.52 14.44
N MET A 206 11.42 -15.75 13.65
CA MET A 206 10.17 -16.24 13.06
C MET A 206 10.42 -17.31 11.99
N SER A 207 9.62 -18.38 12.04
CA SER A 207 9.73 -19.49 11.07
C SER A 207 9.37 -19.06 9.66
N VAL A 208 10.31 -19.28 8.75
CA VAL A 208 10.19 -19.00 7.31
C VAL A 208 9.45 -20.09 6.52
N ASN A 209 9.10 -21.20 7.15
CA ASN A 209 8.41 -22.31 6.49
C ASN A 209 6.94 -22.02 6.15
N ASN A 210 6.38 -20.97 6.76
CA ASN A 210 4.97 -20.62 6.68
C ASN A 210 4.72 -19.37 5.82
N ILE A 211 5.67 -19.03 4.95
CA ILE A 211 5.57 -17.87 4.08
C ILE A 211 4.55 -18.14 2.97
N GLU A 212 3.53 -17.30 2.89
CA GLU A 212 2.55 -17.32 1.82
C GLU A 212 2.42 -15.92 1.23
N TYR A 213 2.52 -15.79 -0.09
CA TYR A 213 2.44 -14.49 -0.76
C TYR A 213 0.97 -14.09 -0.98
N PRO A 214 0.62 -12.80 -0.78
CA PRO A 214 -0.71 -12.34 -1.13
C PRO A 214 -0.89 -12.36 -2.65
N HIS A 215 -2.13 -12.24 -3.10
CA HIS A 215 -2.38 -11.80 -4.47
C HIS A 215 -1.68 -10.46 -4.70
N LEU A 216 -0.88 -10.36 -5.75
CA LEU A 216 -0.13 -9.16 -6.08
C LEU A 216 -0.76 -8.46 -7.27
N GLY A 217 -1.06 -7.18 -7.10
CA GLY A 217 -1.59 -6.31 -8.12
C GLY A 217 -2.42 -5.20 -7.52
N ILE A 218 -2.32 -4.02 -8.11
CA ILE A 218 -3.14 -2.87 -7.73
C ILE A 218 -3.38 -1.96 -8.91
N SER A 219 -4.58 -1.40 -8.96
CA SER A 219 -5.02 -0.49 -10.02
C SER A 219 -5.19 0.92 -9.48
N TRP A 220 -5.06 1.91 -10.35
CA TRP A 220 -5.39 3.30 -10.03
C TRP A 220 -5.78 4.05 -11.29
N ARG A 221 -6.45 5.18 -11.10
CA ARG A 221 -6.85 6.07 -12.18
C ARG A 221 -6.36 7.48 -11.88
N ILE A 222 -5.62 8.07 -12.82
CA ILE A 222 -5.19 9.46 -12.76
C ILE A 222 -5.41 10.12 -14.12
N ASN A 223 -5.98 11.33 -14.12
CA ASN A 223 -6.26 12.11 -15.34
C ASN A 223 -7.02 11.31 -16.41
N GLY A 224 -8.02 10.53 -15.99
CA GLY A 224 -8.85 9.72 -16.89
C GLY A 224 -8.14 8.50 -17.50
N THR A 225 -6.90 8.23 -17.10
CA THR A 225 -6.12 7.08 -17.55
C THR A 225 -6.07 6.01 -16.47
N ASP A 226 -6.39 4.77 -16.85
CA ASP A 226 -6.35 3.61 -15.97
C ASP A 226 -4.97 2.95 -16.03
N TYR A 227 -4.50 2.54 -14.85
CA TYR A 227 -3.25 1.84 -14.65
C TYR A 227 -3.52 0.58 -13.87
N GLN A 228 -2.91 -0.51 -14.28
CA GLN A 228 -2.94 -1.77 -13.55
C GLN A 228 -1.51 -2.26 -13.37
N SER A 229 -1.04 -2.26 -12.13
CA SER A 229 0.23 -2.87 -11.76
C SER A 229 0.04 -4.37 -11.56
N THR A 230 0.79 -5.15 -12.31
CA THR A 230 0.83 -6.62 -12.24
C THR A 230 2.25 -7.06 -11.90
N PRO A 231 2.48 -8.29 -11.40
CA PRO A 231 3.81 -8.79 -11.08
C PRO A 231 4.81 -8.63 -12.23
N GLU A 232 4.36 -8.72 -13.49
CA GLU A 232 5.21 -8.60 -14.66
C GLU A 232 5.42 -7.13 -15.06
N ARG A 233 4.34 -6.36 -15.25
CA ARG A 233 4.39 -4.99 -15.80
C ARG A 233 3.31 -4.07 -15.25
N VAL A 234 3.47 -2.76 -15.44
CA VAL A 234 2.31 -1.86 -15.44
C VAL A 234 1.63 -1.96 -16.80
N LYS A 235 0.33 -2.20 -16.82
CA LYS A 235 -0.53 -2.15 -18.00
C LYS A 235 -1.27 -0.82 -18.00
N THR A 236 -1.11 -0.05 -19.07
CA THR A 236 -1.84 1.20 -19.32
C THR A 236 -1.84 1.49 -20.82
N ASN A 237 -2.48 2.58 -21.25
CA ASN A 237 -2.48 3.01 -22.65
C ASN A 237 -1.17 3.77 -23.00
N LEU A 238 -0.96 4.09 -24.28
CA LEU A 238 0.23 4.81 -24.74
C LEU A 238 0.43 6.16 -24.02
N PHE A 239 -0.67 6.88 -23.78
CA PHE A 239 -0.64 8.13 -23.05
C PHE A 239 -0.23 7.94 -21.58
N GLY A 240 -0.65 6.86 -20.93
CA GLY A 240 -0.25 6.52 -19.57
C GLY A 240 1.24 6.19 -19.45
N TYR A 241 1.80 5.45 -20.41
CA TYR A 241 3.26 5.24 -20.45
C TYR A 241 4.03 6.55 -20.67
N PHE A 242 3.52 7.44 -21.52
CA PHE A 242 4.07 8.77 -21.68
C PHE A 242 4.02 9.57 -20.37
N LEU A 243 2.91 9.54 -19.64
CA LEU A 243 2.78 10.18 -18.33
C LEU A 243 3.78 9.63 -17.32
N ILE A 244 3.95 8.30 -17.24
CA ILE A 244 4.97 7.68 -16.37
C ILE A 244 6.37 8.19 -16.73
N ALA A 245 6.73 8.23 -18.01
CA ALA A 245 8.04 8.71 -18.45
C ALA A 245 8.26 10.19 -18.12
N MET A 246 7.23 11.02 -18.32
CA MET A 246 7.28 12.44 -17.99
C MET A 246 7.33 12.69 -16.47
N SER A 247 6.66 11.86 -15.67
CA SER A 247 6.66 11.97 -14.20
C SER A 247 8.07 11.89 -13.61
N THR A 248 8.99 11.14 -14.21
CA THR A 248 10.40 11.08 -13.79
C THR A 248 11.09 12.45 -13.89
N VAL A 249 10.66 13.32 -14.81
CA VAL A 249 11.27 14.64 -15.06
C VAL A 249 10.50 15.76 -14.36
N VAL A 250 9.16 15.69 -14.37
CA VAL A 250 8.29 16.79 -13.95
C VAL A 250 8.06 16.82 -12.43
N ILE A 251 7.84 15.66 -11.80
CA ILE A 251 7.51 15.61 -10.37
C ILE A 251 8.68 16.09 -9.49
N PRO A 252 9.97 15.83 -9.82
CA PRO A 252 11.09 16.45 -9.11
C PRO A 252 11.15 17.99 -9.23
N LEU A 253 10.69 18.56 -10.34
CA LEU A 253 10.65 20.01 -10.56
C LEU A 253 9.49 20.65 -9.78
N ASP A 254 8.30 20.07 -9.86
CA ASP A 254 7.11 20.49 -9.09
C ASP A 254 7.35 20.37 -7.57
N TYR A 255 8.18 19.41 -7.16
CA TYR A 255 8.63 19.17 -5.79
C TYR A 255 9.55 20.28 -5.24
N ILE A 256 10.47 20.84 -6.05
CA ILE A 256 11.33 21.97 -5.62
C ILE A 256 10.51 23.25 -5.45
N PHE A 257 9.48 23.45 -6.29
CA PHE A 257 8.68 24.68 -6.26
C PHE A 257 7.52 24.64 -5.26
N SER A 258 6.89 23.48 -5.03
CA SER A 258 5.76 23.33 -4.10
C SER A 258 6.15 23.44 -2.62
N ALA A 259 7.37 23.03 -2.25
CA ALA A 259 7.92 23.19 -0.90
C ALA A 259 8.22 24.65 -0.51
N HIS A 260 8.26 25.58 -1.48
CA HIS A 260 8.57 27.00 -1.24
C HIS A 260 7.42 27.95 -1.60
N TYR A 261 6.53 27.59 -2.53
CA TYR A 261 5.45 28.48 -3.01
C TYR A 261 4.12 27.74 -3.24
N PRO A 262 3.34 27.47 -2.18
CA PRO A 262 2.10 26.69 -2.27
C PRO A 262 0.96 27.39 -3.07
N SER A 263 1.00 28.72 -3.20
CA SER A 263 -0.06 29.51 -3.85
C SER A 263 0.04 29.63 -5.37
N LEU A 264 1.20 29.30 -5.97
CA LEU A 264 1.39 29.34 -7.43
C LEU A 264 0.86 28.08 -8.13
N LEU A 265 0.61 26.99 -7.39
CA LEU A 265 0.34 25.66 -7.94
C LEU A 265 -1.12 25.19 -7.80
N SER A 266 -1.99 25.92 -7.08
CA SER A 266 -3.45 25.70 -7.19
C SER A 266 -3.96 25.91 -8.63
N THR A 267 -3.19 26.67 -9.44
CA THR A 267 -3.41 26.87 -10.87
C THR A 267 -2.89 25.71 -11.73
N PHE A 268 -1.93 24.92 -11.22
CA PHE A 268 -1.31 23.81 -11.97
C PHE A 268 -2.13 22.51 -11.95
N GLY A 269 -3.05 22.36 -11.00
CA GLY A 269 -4.05 21.29 -10.98
C GLY A 269 -5.16 21.42 -12.02
N SER A 270 -5.21 22.54 -12.75
CA SER A 270 -6.10 22.72 -13.91
C SER A 270 -5.38 22.27 -15.18
N SER A 271 -6.11 21.59 -16.07
CA SER A 271 -5.67 21.00 -17.35
C SER A 271 -4.83 21.89 -18.29
N ILE A 272 -4.70 23.19 -18.01
CA ILE A 272 -3.92 24.17 -18.76
C ILE A 272 -2.41 24.09 -18.43
N SER A 273 -2.02 23.58 -17.26
CA SER A 273 -0.61 23.63 -16.82
C SER A 273 0.30 22.56 -17.44
N TRP A 274 -0.23 21.37 -17.72
CA TRP A 274 0.51 20.30 -18.38
C TRP A 274 0.97 20.67 -19.78
N ILE A 275 0.16 21.45 -20.51
CA ILE A 275 0.49 21.95 -21.85
C ILE A 275 1.61 22.99 -21.74
N SER A 276 1.52 23.92 -20.79
CA SER A 276 2.57 24.94 -20.56
C SER A 276 3.89 24.32 -20.12
N LEU A 277 3.84 23.25 -19.33
CA LEU A 277 5.04 22.54 -18.87
C LEU A 277 5.66 21.69 -19.98
N LEU A 278 4.86 21.02 -20.80
CA LEU A 278 5.33 20.36 -22.03
C LEU A 278 5.95 21.35 -23.01
N LEU A 279 5.31 22.51 -23.20
CA LEU A 279 5.82 23.58 -24.06
C LEU A 279 7.13 24.16 -23.51
N GLY A 280 7.20 24.38 -22.19
CA GLY A 280 8.41 24.85 -21.51
C GLY A 280 9.56 23.84 -21.61
N GLY A 281 9.29 22.56 -21.37
CA GLY A 281 10.26 21.48 -21.54
C GLY A 281 10.74 21.35 -22.98
N PHE A 282 9.84 21.49 -23.95
CA PHE A 282 10.18 21.48 -25.37
C PHE A 282 11.04 22.68 -25.79
N LEU A 283 10.72 23.88 -25.33
CA LEU A 283 11.53 25.08 -25.56
C LEU A 283 12.91 24.96 -24.92
N LEU A 284 13.01 24.41 -23.72
CA LEU A 284 14.28 24.19 -23.03
C LEU A 284 15.14 23.15 -23.76
N PHE A 285 14.51 22.09 -24.28
CA PHE A 285 15.18 21.10 -25.12
C PHE A 285 15.72 21.72 -26.42
N LEU A 286 14.92 22.55 -27.10
CA LEU A 286 15.37 23.30 -28.28
C LEU A 286 16.54 24.24 -27.94
N LEU A 287 16.52 24.86 -26.76
CA LEU A 287 17.57 25.75 -26.30
C LEU A 287 18.88 24.98 -26.01
N ILE A 288 18.81 23.81 -25.38
CA ILE A 288 19.96 22.91 -25.19
C ILE A 288 20.55 22.49 -26.54
N ILE A 289 19.71 22.08 -27.50
CA ILE A 289 20.16 21.74 -28.86
C ILE A 289 20.85 22.93 -29.52
N SER A 290 20.27 24.13 -29.39
CA SER A 290 20.83 25.37 -29.94
C SER A 290 22.20 25.69 -29.35
N ILE A 291 22.36 25.56 -28.03
CA ILE A 291 23.64 25.76 -27.34
C ILE A 291 24.69 24.74 -27.80
N ILE A 292 24.33 23.45 -27.88
CA ILE A 292 25.25 22.38 -28.33
C ILE A 292 25.67 22.64 -29.78
N ARG A 293 24.74 23.04 -30.64
CA ARG A 293 25.01 23.35 -32.05
C ARG A 293 25.92 24.56 -32.18
N ARG A 294 25.70 25.62 -31.39
CA ARG A 294 26.55 26.82 -31.36
C ARG A 294 27.94 26.53 -30.81
N ARG A 295 28.07 25.70 -29.78
CA ARG A 295 29.38 25.24 -29.27
C ARG A 295 30.15 24.41 -30.30
N ARG A 296 29.47 23.55 -31.06
CA ARG A 296 30.10 22.77 -32.15
C ARG A 296 30.57 23.64 -33.33
N ILE A 297 29.87 24.74 -33.61
CA ILE A 297 30.27 25.69 -34.67
C ILE A 297 31.49 26.48 -34.22
N ASN A 298 31.49 27.03 -32.99
CA ASN A 298 32.63 27.78 -32.45
C ASN A 298 33.87 26.91 -32.13
N ALA A 299 33.74 25.58 -32.10
CA ALA A 299 34.85 24.64 -31.93
C ALA A 299 35.46 24.18 -33.27
N ARG A 300 34.96 24.69 -34.40
CA ARG A 300 35.48 24.44 -35.75
C ARG A 300 36.25 25.63 -36.35
N ASP A 301 36.25 26.76 -35.66
CA ASP A 301 37.17 27.89 -35.87
C ASP A 301 38.37 27.77 -34.92
#